data_AF-A0A9Q0BA87-F1
#
_entry.id   AF-A0A9Q0BA87-F1
#
_cell.length_a   1.000
_cell.length_b   1.000
_cell.length_c   1.000
_cell.angle_alpha   90.00
_cell.angle_beta   90.00
_cell.angle_gamma   90.00
#
_symmetry.space_group_name_H-M   'P 1'
#
loop_
_entity.id
_entity.type
_entity.pdbx_description
1 polymer ?
#
loop_
_entity_poly.entity_id
_entity_poly.type
_entity_poly.pdbx_seq_one_letter_code
_entity_poly.pdbx_strand_id
1 'polypeptide(L)'
;MNFTIQVPNGTTNHGQPDLYCVPPDWKTFTEFFATNYLLHVLTVPAEPGEATSWLVFAAFAALVCPSAGVVRAIRVLERKPFWWRRGNDVQEALNAGALCTVVRTVVQEGARDDGYFSPMIPEESWTRDIFKWYTGDYAALLIAPMKRRVLHGSCVLPKGFELLQLPAGTPIKVLSGFERAVPPRDMDKGWFSNGGVRIGSNFNIAKGLVGLIQIVSGSVTLYQSRGDQIERYGYAAFGLSIVPYVFMSTLNLLAALVSPEYPAMYLALSPDVESAIAQGGIFEGAVATIDTGATDEELGTGRNNPPASTRKIYLYRLSIPRTSLGKLLLIGASFVPFSIFGGLSGFRSGNSTHTQRGFMMSWQVVGAVYWIQAELAKYYIDDESWLVLWAALVQVICLGAPAVGGMVMVGQMLREYGVCTRIDVGDRTKPFNHQIDLFDNIRVLLLACEVNRWKILKRLVEFEYDFSVRPTCGKELEL
;
A
#
# COMPACT_ATOMS: atom_id res chain seq x y z
N MET A 1 -38.48 -21.37 -33.09
CA MET A 1 -37.29 -21.91 -33.79
C MET A 1 -36.39 -22.49 -32.72
N ASN A 2 -36.13 -23.79 -32.75
CA ASN A 2 -35.12 -24.42 -31.90
C ASN A 2 -33.81 -24.35 -32.68
N PHE A 3 -32.81 -23.65 -32.14
CA PHE A 3 -31.46 -23.66 -32.68
C PHE A 3 -30.58 -24.48 -31.73
N THR A 4 -29.80 -25.41 -32.29
CA THR A 4 -28.82 -26.21 -31.57
C THR A 4 -27.45 -25.57 -31.74
N ILE A 5 -26.76 -25.31 -30.63
CA ILE A 5 -25.40 -24.77 -30.63
C ILE A 5 -24.44 -25.91 -30.28
N GLN A 6 -23.38 -26.08 -31.07
CA GLN A 6 -22.29 -26.99 -30.73
C GLN A 6 -21.40 -26.34 -29.67
N VAL A 7 -21.16 -27.08 -28.58
CA VAL A 7 -20.52 -26.55 -27.37
C VAL A 7 -19.33 -27.43 -27.01
N PRO A 8 -18.24 -26.88 -26.44
CA PRO A 8 -17.09 -27.69 -26.03
C PRO A 8 -17.49 -28.82 -25.09
N ASN A 9 -16.80 -29.95 -25.19
CA ASN A 9 -17.02 -31.09 -24.30
C ASN A 9 -16.78 -30.69 -22.85
N GLY A 10 -17.69 -31.07 -21.96
CA GLY A 10 -17.65 -30.69 -20.54
C GLY A 10 -18.36 -29.38 -20.20
N THR A 11 -19.03 -28.73 -21.17
CA THR A 11 -19.90 -27.59 -20.89
C THR A 11 -21.09 -28.01 -20.01
N THR A 12 -21.38 -27.23 -18.98
CA THR A 12 -22.53 -27.40 -18.07
C THR A 12 -23.40 -26.15 -18.03
N ASN A 13 -24.64 -26.29 -17.56
CA ASN A 13 -25.55 -25.17 -17.31
C ASN A 13 -25.91 -25.02 -15.82
N HIS A 14 -25.29 -25.85 -14.96
CA HIS A 14 -25.53 -25.92 -13.52
C HIS A 14 -27.01 -26.08 -13.11
N GLY A 15 -27.86 -26.57 -14.01
CA GLY A 15 -29.30 -26.68 -13.78
C GLY A 15 -30.09 -25.38 -14.03
N GLN A 16 -29.44 -24.33 -14.54
CA GLN A 16 -30.07 -23.08 -14.97
C GLN A 16 -30.15 -23.04 -16.51
N PRO A 17 -31.34 -22.87 -17.11
CA PRO A 17 -31.51 -22.94 -18.56
C PRO A 17 -30.88 -21.77 -19.33
N ASP A 18 -30.68 -20.64 -18.65
CA ASP A 18 -30.10 -19.40 -19.17
C ASP A 18 -28.60 -19.26 -18.88
N LEU A 19 -27.98 -20.25 -18.24
CA LEU A 19 -26.56 -20.23 -17.87
C LEU A 19 -25.75 -21.21 -18.71
N TYR A 20 -24.61 -20.75 -19.21
CA TYR A 20 -23.74 -21.55 -20.05
C TYR A 20 -22.30 -21.46 -19.54
N CYS A 21 -21.75 -22.56 -19.04
CA CYS A 21 -20.44 -22.63 -18.39
C CYS A 21 -19.49 -23.55 -19.15
N VAL A 22 -18.40 -22.99 -19.69
CA VAL A 22 -17.38 -23.75 -20.40
C VAL A 22 -16.23 -24.15 -19.46
N PRO A 23 -15.61 -25.32 -19.66
CA PRO A 23 -14.45 -25.71 -18.87
C PRO A 23 -13.30 -24.71 -19.11
N PRO A 24 -12.60 -24.28 -18.05
CA PRO A 24 -11.55 -23.27 -18.16
C PRO A 24 -10.27 -23.89 -18.75
N ASP A 25 -9.60 -23.15 -19.61
CA ASP A 25 -8.27 -23.50 -20.11
C ASP A 25 -7.16 -22.93 -19.22
N TRP A 26 -5.90 -23.33 -19.46
CA TRP A 26 -4.75 -22.85 -18.66
C TRP A 26 -4.58 -21.32 -18.70
N LYS A 27 -4.97 -20.69 -19.82
CA LYS A 27 -4.98 -19.24 -19.97
C LYS A 27 -5.94 -18.62 -18.95
N THR A 28 -7.17 -19.15 -18.84
CA THR A 28 -8.16 -18.69 -17.86
C THR A 28 -7.64 -18.72 -16.43
N PHE A 29 -6.96 -19.81 -16.01
CA PHE A 29 -6.35 -19.88 -14.68
C PHE A 29 -5.30 -18.79 -14.48
N THR A 30 -4.40 -18.65 -15.44
CA THR A 30 -3.30 -17.68 -15.37
C THR A 30 -3.84 -16.26 -15.29
N GLU A 31 -4.81 -15.93 -16.13
CA GLU A 31 -5.48 -14.63 -16.15
C GLU A 31 -6.19 -14.35 -14.83
N PHE A 32 -6.96 -15.32 -14.32
CA PHE A 32 -7.66 -15.18 -13.05
C PHE A 32 -6.69 -14.90 -11.89
N PHE A 33 -5.61 -15.70 -11.77
CA PHE A 33 -4.65 -15.51 -10.68
C PHE A 33 -3.83 -14.22 -10.85
N ALA A 34 -3.45 -13.88 -12.07
CA ALA A 34 -2.68 -12.68 -12.36
C ALA A 34 -3.45 -11.41 -12.04
N THR A 35 -4.66 -11.27 -12.57
CA THR A 35 -5.43 -10.02 -12.46
C THR A 35 -6.14 -9.84 -11.13
N ASN A 36 -6.33 -10.92 -10.35
CA ASN A 36 -7.00 -10.84 -9.06
C ASN A 36 -6.07 -10.90 -7.85
N TYR A 37 -4.87 -11.49 -7.97
CA TYR A 37 -3.94 -11.64 -6.85
C TYR A 37 -2.55 -11.05 -7.13
N LEU A 38 -1.95 -11.31 -8.30
CA LEU A 38 -0.57 -10.87 -8.56
C LEU A 38 -0.45 -9.37 -8.83
N LEU A 39 -1.39 -8.75 -9.55
CA LEU A 39 -1.32 -7.30 -9.83
C LEU A 39 -1.33 -6.48 -8.54
N HIS A 40 -2.02 -6.93 -7.49
CA HIS A 40 -2.02 -6.28 -6.19
C HIS A 40 -0.59 -6.09 -5.62
N VAL A 41 0.29 -7.08 -5.79
CA VAL A 41 1.69 -7.06 -5.31
C VAL A 41 2.45 -5.84 -5.83
N LEU A 42 2.19 -5.45 -7.07
CA LEU A 42 2.87 -4.33 -7.73
C LEU A 42 2.42 -2.97 -7.19
N THR A 43 1.28 -2.92 -6.50
CA THR A 43 0.68 -1.67 -6.00
C THR A 43 1.08 -1.37 -4.56
N VAL A 44 1.82 -2.27 -3.90
CA VAL A 44 2.17 -2.12 -2.48
C VAL A 44 2.98 -0.83 -2.28
N PRO A 45 2.53 0.09 -1.40
CA PRO A 45 3.24 1.33 -1.15
C PRO A 45 4.57 1.03 -0.48
N ALA A 46 5.64 1.60 -1.05
CA ALA A 46 6.96 1.58 -0.44
C ALA A 46 7.02 2.67 0.62
N GLU A 47 7.57 2.35 1.79
CA GLU A 47 7.88 3.37 2.77
C GLU A 47 9.16 4.13 2.33
N PRO A 48 9.34 5.43 2.65
CA PRO A 48 10.50 6.20 2.21
C PRO A 48 11.82 5.51 2.57
N GLY A 49 12.73 5.39 1.60
CA GLY A 49 14.02 4.72 1.80
C GLY A 49 13.95 3.22 2.15
N GLU A 50 12.82 2.53 1.98
CA GLU A 50 12.72 1.11 2.28
C GLU A 50 13.72 0.26 1.48
N ALA A 51 14.48 -0.60 2.16
CA ALA A 51 15.38 -1.54 1.49
C ALA A 51 14.60 -2.46 0.53
N THR A 52 15.13 -2.70 -0.67
CA THR A 52 14.47 -3.50 -1.71
C THR A 52 14.10 -4.91 -1.23
N SER A 53 14.96 -5.57 -0.46
CA SER A 53 14.68 -6.89 0.11
C SER A 53 13.45 -6.89 1.02
N TRP A 54 13.28 -5.82 1.80
CA TRP A 54 12.13 -5.65 2.68
C TRP A 54 10.85 -5.32 1.92
N LEU A 55 10.95 -4.52 0.87
CA LEU A 55 9.83 -4.26 -0.04
C LEU A 55 9.37 -5.55 -0.73
N VAL A 56 10.29 -6.39 -1.21
CA VAL A 56 9.96 -7.70 -1.81
C VAL A 56 9.27 -8.61 -0.80
N PHE A 57 9.76 -8.68 0.44
CA PHE A 57 9.12 -9.44 1.51
C PHE A 57 7.69 -8.93 1.78
N ALA A 58 7.50 -7.62 1.84
CA ALA A 58 6.19 -7.03 2.03
C ALA A 58 5.23 -7.28 0.87
N ALA A 59 5.74 -7.26 -0.36
CA ALA A 59 4.97 -7.57 -1.55
C ALA A 59 4.50 -9.04 -1.54
N PHE A 60 5.39 -9.96 -1.17
CA PHE A 60 5.05 -11.37 -0.98
C PHE A 60 4.03 -11.56 0.16
N ALA A 61 4.22 -10.89 1.30
CA ALA A 61 3.26 -10.91 2.40
C ALA A 61 1.89 -10.39 1.97
N ALA A 62 1.82 -9.36 1.12
CA ALA A 62 0.57 -8.82 0.57
C ALA A 62 -0.11 -9.79 -0.42
N LEU A 63 0.65 -10.62 -1.15
CA LEU A 63 0.09 -11.68 -2.00
C LEU A 63 -0.61 -12.77 -1.18
N VAL A 64 -0.01 -13.16 -0.06
CA VAL A 64 -0.45 -14.30 0.77
C VAL A 64 -1.46 -13.84 1.82
N CYS A 65 -1.33 -12.61 2.30
CA CYS A 65 -2.16 -11.99 3.31
C CYS A 65 -2.58 -10.61 2.80
N PRO A 66 -3.74 -10.49 2.13
CA PRO A 66 -4.12 -9.24 1.45
C PRO A 66 -4.09 -8.03 2.39
N SER A 67 -4.59 -8.18 3.63
CA SER A 67 -4.60 -7.07 4.58
C SER A 67 -3.23 -6.68 5.16
N ALA A 68 -2.14 -7.35 4.78
CA ALA A 68 -0.78 -6.99 5.20
C ALA A 68 -0.38 -5.57 4.80
N GLY A 69 -0.91 -5.07 3.67
CA GLY A 69 -0.65 -3.72 3.21
C GLY A 69 -1.49 -2.63 3.89
N VAL A 70 -2.56 -2.96 4.63
CA VAL A 70 -3.53 -1.97 5.18
C VAL A 70 -2.81 -0.89 5.99
N VAL A 71 -1.92 -1.33 6.88
CA VAL A 71 -1.17 -0.44 7.76
C VAL A 71 -0.29 0.51 6.97
N ARG A 72 0.37 0.02 5.92
CA ARG A 72 1.25 0.83 5.07
C ARG A 72 0.44 1.91 4.33
N ALA A 73 -0.67 1.52 3.70
CA ALA A 73 -1.54 2.44 2.99
C ALA A 73 -2.14 3.50 3.93
N ILE A 74 -2.65 3.09 5.11
CA ILE A 74 -3.20 4.01 6.10
C ILE A 74 -2.15 5.00 6.59
N ARG A 75 -0.92 4.56 6.89
CA ARG A 75 0.17 5.48 7.30
C ARG A 75 0.44 6.55 6.25
N VAL A 76 0.40 6.20 4.97
CA VAL A 76 0.57 7.17 3.88
C VAL A 76 -0.60 8.15 3.83
N LEU A 77 -1.84 7.65 3.89
CA LEU A 77 -3.05 8.47 3.87
C LEU A 77 -3.14 9.43 5.07
N GLU A 78 -2.77 8.95 6.25
CA GLU A 78 -2.78 9.71 7.51
C GLU A 78 -1.79 10.87 7.50
N ARG A 79 -0.66 10.76 6.78
CA ARG A 79 0.31 11.86 6.63
C ARG A 79 -0.28 13.08 5.90
N LYS A 80 -1.40 12.92 5.18
CA LYS A 80 -2.08 13.97 4.38
C LYS A 80 -1.14 14.80 3.47
N PRO A 81 -0.20 14.21 2.72
CA PRO A 81 0.82 14.98 1.99
C PRO A 81 0.21 15.93 0.94
N PHE A 82 -0.89 15.54 0.30
CA PHE A 82 -1.59 16.36 -0.70
C PHE A 82 -1.99 17.76 -0.20
N TRP A 83 -2.41 17.89 1.05
CA TRP A 83 -2.89 19.16 1.59
C TRP A 83 -1.71 20.12 1.92
N TRP A 84 -0.48 19.60 1.95
CA TRP A 84 0.75 20.32 2.24
C TRP A 84 1.61 20.51 0.97
N ARG A 85 1.03 20.30 -0.22
CA ARG A 85 1.69 20.45 -1.53
C ARG A 85 2.14 21.89 -1.87
N ARG A 86 1.84 22.86 -1.00
CA ARG A 86 2.38 24.22 -1.06
C ARG A 86 3.65 24.29 -0.23
N GLY A 87 4.79 24.09 -0.85
CA GLY A 87 6.11 24.14 -0.20
C GLY A 87 7.24 23.93 -1.21
N ASN A 88 8.48 23.92 -0.71
CA ASN A 88 9.65 23.47 -1.46
C ASN A 88 9.78 21.93 -1.43
N ASP A 89 10.57 21.35 -2.32
CA ASP A 89 10.76 19.88 -2.45
C ASP A 89 11.14 19.21 -1.12
N VAL A 90 11.87 19.92 -0.25
CA VAL A 90 12.29 19.44 1.07
C VAL A 90 11.12 19.37 2.05
N GLN A 91 10.22 20.35 2.04
CA GLN A 91 9.01 20.32 2.84
C GLN A 91 8.07 19.20 2.38
N GLU A 92 7.96 18.95 1.07
CA GLU A 92 7.19 17.83 0.53
C GLU A 92 7.77 16.48 0.99
N ALA A 93 9.10 16.33 0.95
CA ALA A 93 9.79 15.16 1.48
C ALA A 93 9.55 14.98 2.99
N LEU A 94 9.55 16.07 3.77
CA LEU A 94 9.26 16.03 5.21
C LEU A 94 7.85 15.51 5.47
N ASN A 95 6.86 16.05 4.74
CA ASN A 95 5.46 15.69 4.94
C ASN A 95 5.15 14.26 4.49
N ALA A 96 5.89 13.74 3.50
CA ALA A 96 5.84 12.33 3.12
C ALA A 96 6.55 11.41 4.14
N GLY A 97 7.29 11.97 5.11
CA GLY A 97 8.06 11.24 6.11
C GLY A 97 9.41 10.73 5.60
N ALA A 98 9.97 11.36 4.56
CA ALA A 98 11.26 10.98 3.98
C ALA A 98 12.46 11.68 4.64
N LEU A 99 12.25 12.49 5.69
CA LEU A 99 13.33 13.14 6.43
C LEU A 99 13.63 12.41 7.74
N CYS A 100 14.91 12.40 8.11
CA CYS A 100 15.40 11.94 9.40
C CYS A 100 16.44 12.90 9.97
N THR A 101 16.71 12.79 11.27
CA THR A 101 17.74 13.57 11.95
C THR A 101 18.51 12.72 12.95
N VAL A 102 19.61 13.26 13.45
CA VAL A 102 20.42 12.62 14.50
C VAL A 102 19.88 13.07 15.85
N VAL A 103 19.75 12.13 16.78
CA VAL A 103 19.43 12.44 18.18
C VAL A 103 20.43 11.78 19.10
N ARG A 104 20.82 12.50 20.14
CA ARG A 104 21.56 11.92 21.26
C ARG A 104 20.65 10.98 22.04
N THR A 105 21.17 9.82 22.37
CA THR A 105 20.48 8.81 23.16
C THR A 105 21.32 8.42 24.37
N VAL A 106 20.66 8.05 25.46
CA VAL A 106 21.31 7.57 26.66
C VAL A 106 21.11 6.06 26.73
N VAL A 107 22.22 5.33 26.86
CA VAL A 107 22.20 3.90 27.21
C VAL A 107 22.36 3.83 28.72
N GLN A 108 21.42 3.20 29.42
CA GLN A 108 21.44 3.15 30.88
C GLN A 108 22.58 2.22 31.35
N GLU A 109 23.53 2.74 32.13
CA GLU A 109 24.63 1.93 32.71
C GLU A 109 24.08 0.96 33.76
N GLY A 110 24.39 -0.34 33.60
CA GLY A 110 23.88 -1.43 34.45
C GLY A 110 22.73 -2.24 33.85
N ALA A 111 22.31 -1.92 32.61
CA ALA A 111 21.38 -2.75 31.86
C ALA A 111 22.01 -4.12 31.56
N ARG A 112 21.28 -5.21 31.85
CA ARG A 112 21.67 -6.54 31.40
C ARG A 112 21.70 -6.54 29.87
N ASP A 113 22.56 -7.37 29.31
CA ASP A 113 22.71 -7.67 27.88
C ASP A 113 21.46 -8.35 27.26
N ASP A 114 20.27 -8.13 27.80
CA ASP A 114 19.03 -8.81 27.41
C ASP A 114 18.23 -8.06 26.32
N GLY A 115 18.79 -7.03 25.68
CA GLY A 115 18.35 -6.57 24.35
C GLY A 115 16.97 -5.88 24.27
N TYR A 116 16.26 -5.67 25.39
CA TYR A 116 14.87 -5.20 25.37
C TYR A 116 14.65 -3.70 25.56
N PHE A 117 15.67 -2.88 25.79
CA PHE A 117 15.47 -1.44 26.02
C PHE A 117 15.74 -0.58 24.79
N SER A 118 14.70 0.15 24.38
CA SER A 118 14.81 1.19 23.36
C SER A 118 15.70 2.33 23.87
N PRO A 119 16.60 2.86 23.03
CA PRO A 119 17.44 4.00 23.38
C PRO A 119 16.56 5.17 23.86
N MET A 120 16.85 5.68 25.06
CA MET A 120 16.05 6.75 25.65
C MET A 120 16.61 8.10 25.23
N ILE A 121 15.71 9.01 24.83
CA ILE A 121 16.10 10.39 24.57
C ILE A 121 16.24 11.12 25.91
N PRO A 122 17.37 11.82 26.16
CA PRO A 122 17.60 12.52 27.42
C PRO A 122 16.50 13.55 27.74
N GLU A 123 16.27 13.77 29.04
CA GLU A 123 15.26 14.72 29.52
C GLU A 123 15.48 16.16 29.07
N GLU A 124 16.74 16.53 28.80
CA GLU A 124 17.18 17.87 28.39
C GLU A 124 17.33 18.01 26.86
N SER A 125 16.86 17.04 26.09
CA SER A 125 17.00 17.04 24.63
C SER A 125 16.15 18.12 23.95
N TRP A 126 16.71 18.77 22.92
CA TRP A 126 16.03 19.73 22.03
C TRP A 126 14.75 19.15 21.42
N THR A 127 14.68 17.82 21.28
CA THR A 127 13.50 17.10 20.79
C THR A 127 12.29 17.36 21.67
N ARG A 128 12.44 17.57 22.98
CA ARG A 128 11.32 17.89 23.87
C ARG A 128 10.75 19.26 23.57
N ASP A 129 11.56 20.21 23.13
CA ASP A 129 11.10 21.56 22.81
C ASP A 129 10.42 21.68 21.46
N ILE A 130 10.95 20.97 20.45
CA ILE A 130 10.38 20.96 19.09
C ILE A 130 9.19 20.00 19.01
N PHE A 131 9.25 18.90 19.76
CA PHE A 131 8.20 17.90 19.83
C PHE A 131 7.48 17.93 21.19
N LYS A 132 7.24 19.11 21.79
CA LYS A 132 6.50 19.27 23.07
C LYS A 132 5.18 18.49 23.07
N TRP A 133 4.54 18.38 21.90
CA TRP A 133 3.28 17.66 21.65
C TRP A 133 3.42 16.14 21.50
N TYR A 134 4.64 15.63 21.47
CA TYR A 134 5.04 14.26 21.18
C TYR A 134 5.65 13.56 22.40
N THR A 135 5.83 14.27 23.52
CA THR A 135 6.58 13.81 24.69
C THR A 135 5.83 12.73 25.50
N GLY A 136 6.54 11.62 25.72
CA GLY A 136 6.14 10.36 26.38
C GLY A 136 7.02 9.21 25.83
N ASP A 137 6.73 7.95 26.15
CA ASP A 137 7.41 6.72 25.63
C ASP A 137 7.38 6.54 24.08
N TYR A 138 7.06 7.60 23.33
CA TYR A 138 6.74 7.61 21.92
C TYR A 138 7.91 7.99 21.01
N ALA A 139 8.99 8.55 21.54
CA ALA A 139 10.17 8.90 20.75
C ALA A 139 10.91 7.65 20.20
N ALA A 140 10.92 6.55 20.98
CA ALA A 140 11.42 5.25 20.55
C ALA A 140 10.78 4.73 19.25
N LEU A 141 9.51 5.07 18.99
CA LEU A 141 8.77 4.64 17.80
C LEU A 141 9.20 5.38 16.53
N LEU A 142 9.86 6.52 16.65
CA LEU A 142 10.45 7.27 15.54
C LEU A 142 11.90 6.81 15.23
N ILE A 143 12.56 6.16 16.19
CA ILE A 143 13.92 5.59 16.05
C ILE A 143 13.87 4.21 15.38
N ALA A 144 12.95 3.34 15.83
CA ALA A 144 12.77 1.98 15.29
C ALA A 144 12.63 1.86 13.74
N PRO A 145 11.97 2.77 13.00
CA PRO A 145 11.78 2.63 11.55
C PRO A 145 13.03 2.92 10.71
N MET A 146 14.19 3.27 11.30
CA MET A 146 15.40 3.67 10.57
C MET A 146 16.37 2.52 10.26
N LYS A 147 16.40 1.43 11.05
CA LYS A 147 17.38 0.32 10.91
C LYS A 147 17.39 -0.41 9.55
N ARG A 148 16.36 -0.22 8.71
CA ARG A 148 16.22 -0.86 7.38
C ARG A 148 15.96 0.15 6.27
N ARG A 149 16.47 1.36 6.44
CA ARG A 149 16.31 2.47 5.49
C ARG A 149 17.61 2.76 4.76
N VAL A 150 17.52 2.98 3.47
CA VAL A 150 18.57 3.57 2.66
C VAL A 150 18.60 5.06 2.95
N LEU A 151 19.75 5.57 3.37
CA LEU A 151 20.01 7.00 3.56
C LEU A 151 20.63 7.59 2.30
N HIS A 152 20.22 8.81 1.97
CA HIS A 152 20.89 9.60 0.95
C HIS A 152 22.17 10.20 1.54
N GLY A 153 23.29 10.10 0.82
CA GLY A 153 24.59 10.55 1.29
C GLY A 153 25.28 9.53 2.21
N SER A 154 26.24 10.01 3.00
CA SER A 154 27.02 9.21 3.94
C SER A 154 26.67 9.60 5.38
N CYS A 155 26.34 8.61 6.21
CA CYS A 155 26.00 8.81 7.61
C CYS A 155 26.70 7.75 8.47
N VAL A 156 27.66 8.18 9.28
CA VAL A 156 28.36 7.33 10.26
C VAL A 156 27.98 7.84 11.65
N LEU A 157 27.23 7.03 12.38
CA LEU A 157 26.76 7.35 13.73
C LEU A 157 27.79 6.89 14.78
N PRO A 158 28.26 7.77 15.66
CA PRO A 158 29.04 7.38 16.83
C PRO A 158 28.14 6.77 17.91
N LYS A 159 28.75 6.08 18.88
CA LYS A 159 28.01 5.46 20.01
C LYS A 159 27.23 6.53 20.78
N GLY A 160 26.00 6.18 21.19
CA GLY A 160 25.12 7.11 21.91
C GLY A 160 24.33 8.07 21.01
N PHE A 161 24.35 7.87 19.70
CA PHE A 161 23.52 8.61 18.75
C PHE A 161 22.73 7.64 17.87
N GLU A 162 21.52 8.04 17.54
CA GLU A 162 20.60 7.27 16.70
C GLU A 162 19.94 8.18 15.67
N LEU A 163 19.41 7.57 14.62
CA LEU A 163 18.59 8.29 13.65
C LEU A 163 17.11 8.26 14.04
N LEU A 164 16.48 9.42 13.96
CA LEU A 164 15.07 9.65 14.24
C LEU A 164 14.37 10.07 12.95
N GLN A 165 13.30 9.37 12.55
CA GLN A 165 12.42 9.87 11.48
C GLN A 165 11.71 11.15 11.96
N LEU A 166 11.75 12.21 11.14
CA LEU A 166 11.11 13.48 11.49
C LEU A 166 9.58 13.41 11.25
N PRO A 167 8.76 13.85 12.23
CA PRO A 167 7.33 14.02 12.02
C PRO A 167 7.01 15.04 10.92
N ALA A 168 5.92 14.81 10.20
CA ALA A 168 5.39 15.79 9.24
C ALA A 168 5.10 17.13 9.94
N GLY A 169 5.44 18.23 9.28
CA GLY A 169 5.28 19.58 9.84
C GLY A 169 6.34 20.03 10.86
N THR A 170 7.41 19.25 11.07
CA THR A 170 8.58 19.71 11.83
C THR A 170 9.12 21.02 11.25
N PRO A 171 9.36 22.06 12.04
CA PRO A 171 9.92 23.31 11.53
C PRO A 171 11.36 23.09 11.05
N ILE A 172 11.61 23.38 9.78
CA ILE A 172 12.90 23.19 9.13
C ILE A 172 13.29 24.42 8.30
N LYS A 173 14.59 24.71 8.26
CA LYS A 173 15.21 25.66 7.35
C LYS A 173 15.92 24.87 6.26
N VAL A 174 15.51 25.10 5.00
CA VAL A 174 16.16 24.43 3.86
C VAL A 174 17.57 24.97 3.72
N LEU A 175 18.54 24.06 3.59
CA LEU A 175 19.91 24.45 3.34
C LEU A 175 19.96 25.09 1.95
N SER A 176 20.35 26.36 1.88
CA SER A 176 20.88 26.88 0.63
C SER A 176 22.23 26.19 0.40
N GLY A 177 22.61 25.89 -0.85
CA GLY A 177 23.78 25.06 -1.21
C GLY A 177 25.17 25.56 -0.74
N PHE A 178 25.22 26.45 0.25
CA PHE A 178 26.38 27.15 0.76
C PHE A 178 26.74 26.80 2.22
N GLU A 179 25.86 26.16 3.00
CA GLU A 179 26.05 26.09 4.47
C GLU A 179 26.94 24.95 4.98
N ARG A 180 27.52 24.10 4.12
CA ARG A 180 28.40 23.00 4.61
C ARG A 180 29.70 22.70 3.87
N ALA A 181 30.00 23.38 2.77
CA ALA A 181 31.34 23.31 2.20
C ALA A 181 32.12 24.53 2.67
N VAL A 182 33.16 24.33 3.50
CA VAL A 182 34.23 25.34 3.63
C VAL A 182 34.73 25.57 2.19
N PRO A 183 34.53 26.75 1.58
CA PRO A 183 34.95 26.93 0.19
C PRO A 183 36.49 26.84 0.11
N PRO A 184 37.06 26.10 -0.85
CA PRO A 184 38.46 26.26 -1.21
C PRO A 184 38.71 27.75 -1.52
N ARG A 185 39.85 28.27 -1.04
CA ARG A 185 40.09 29.71 -0.88
C ARG A 185 40.06 30.54 -2.16
N ASP A 186 39.98 29.93 -3.35
CA ASP A 186 40.18 30.62 -4.64
C ASP A 186 39.18 30.18 -5.74
N MET A 187 37.89 30.01 -5.43
CA MET A 187 36.87 29.74 -6.45
C MET A 187 35.83 30.86 -6.59
N ASP A 188 35.67 31.32 -7.83
CA ASP A 188 34.91 32.48 -8.24
C ASP A 188 33.40 32.29 -7.98
N LYS A 189 32.79 33.24 -7.26
CA LYS A 189 31.41 33.15 -6.73
C LYS A 189 30.32 33.27 -7.80
N GLY A 190 30.71 33.42 -9.07
CA GLY A 190 29.83 33.79 -10.18
C GLY A 190 29.11 32.64 -10.89
N TRP A 191 29.42 31.37 -10.63
CA TRP A 191 28.87 30.23 -11.39
C TRP A 191 27.67 29.50 -10.74
N PHE A 192 27.37 29.74 -9.47
CA PHE A 192 26.33 28.98 -8.74
C PHE A 192 25.13 29.87 -8.41
N SER A 193 24.29 30.12 -9.43
CA SER A 193 23.01 30.82 -9.26
C SER A 193 22.00 29.96 -8.49
N ASN A 194 21.45 30.49 -7.39
CA ASN A 194 20.04 30.38 -6.93
C ASN A 194 19.30 29.03 -6.96
N GLY A 195 19.97 27.89 -7.09
CA GLY A 195 19.33 26.57 -7.07
C GLY A 195 19.08 26.12 -5.64
N GLY A 196 17.84 26.24 -5.15
CA GLY A 196 17.43 25.58 -3.90
C GLY A 196 17.64 24.06 -3.98
N VAL A 197 17.81 23.40 -2.83
CA VAL A 197 17.94 21.93 -2.77
C VAL A 197 16.71 21.28 -3.38
N ARG A 198 16.93 20.46 -4.41
CA ARG A 198 15.88 19.67 -5.07
C ARG A 198 15.98 18.23 -4.64
N ILE A 199 14.86 17.66 -4.21
CA ILE A 199 14.78 16.26 -3.82
C ILE A 199 14.02 15.50 -4.90
N GLY A 200 14.65 14.46 -5.44
CA GLY A 200 13.99 13.57 -6.39
C GLY A 200 12.86 12.79 -5.72
N SER A 201 11.65 12.95 -6.25
CA SER A 201 10.45 12.21 -5.84
C SER A 201 9.80 11.57 -7.05
N ASN A 202 9.06 10.48 -6.85
CA ASN A 202 8.32 9.82 -7.92
C ASN A 202 6.86 9.59 -7.50
N PHE A 203 5.93 10.20 -8.24
CA PHE A 203 4.54 9.78 -8.21
C PHE A 203 4.40 8.62 -9.18
N ASN A 204 4.37 7.41 -8.64
CA ASN A 204 4.47 6.18 -9.41
C ASN A 204 3.18 5.92 -10.22
N ILE A 205 3.00 6.66 -11.32
CA ILE A 205 1.81 6.61 -12.18
C ILE A 205 1.55 5.18 -12.65
N ALA A 206 2.62 4.41 -12.94
CA ALA A 206 2.51 3.00 -13.30
C ALA A 206 1.85 2.17 -12.19
N LYS A 207 2.26 2.33 -10.92
CA LYS A 207 1.57 1.69 -9.78
C LYS A 207 0.11 2.10 -9.70
N GLY A 208 -0.20 3.38 -9.93
CA GLY A 208 -1.57 3.88 -9.96
C GLY A 208 -2.44 3.22 -11.05
N LEU A 209 -1.91 3.11 -12.27
CA LEU A 209 -2.59 2.45 -13.39
C LEU A 209 -2.78 0.96 -13.13
N VAL A 210 -1.76 0.27 -12.64
CA VAL A 210 -1.87 -1.16 -12.26
C VAL A 210 -2.92 -1.35 -11.16
N GLY A 211 -2.97 -0.46 -10.17
CA GLY A 211 -4.00 -0.46 -9.13
C GLY A 211 -5.40 -0.28 -9.70
N LEU A 212 -5.58 0.64 -10.64
CA LEU A 212 -6.86 0.85 -11.31
C LEU A 212 -7.30 -0.39 -12.10
N ILE A 213 -6.39 -1.00 -12.87
CA ILE A 213 -6.66 -2.24 -13.63
C ILE A 213 -7.11 -3.35 -12.68
N GLN A 214 -6.39 -3.55 -11.57
CA GLN A 214 -6.72 -4.55 -10.54
C GLN A 214 -8.08 -4.29 -9.88
N ILE A 215 -8.44 -3.03 -9.60
CA ILE A 215 -9.74 -2.67 -9.03
C ILE A 215 -10.86 -2.98 -10.02
N VAL A 216 -10.71 -2.60 -11.29
CA VAL A 216 -11.71 -2.87 -12.33
C VAL A 216 -11.86 -4.37 -12.56
N SER A 217 -10.74 -5.07 -12.78
CA SER A 217 -10.75 -6.52 -13.01
C SER A 217 -11.39 -7.27 -11.84
N GLY A 218 -10.93 -7.01 -10.62
CA GLY A 218 -11.48 -7.67 -9.43
C GLY A 218 -12.95 -7.33 -9.18
N SER A 219 -13.38 -6.10 -9.49
CA SER A 219 -14.79 -5.72 -9.41
C SER A 219 -15.66 -6.44 -10.44
N VAL A 220 -15.16 -6.62 -11.67
CA VAL A 220 -15.83 -7.41 -12.71
C VAL A 220 -15.96 -8.87 -12.26
N THR A 221 -14.89 -9.47 -11.75
CA THR A 221 -14.95 -10.85 -11.24
C THR A 221 -15.93 -10.99 -10.07
N LEU A 222 -15.93 -10.04 -9.12
CA LEU A 222 -16.91 -10.02 -8.02
C LEU A 222 -18.35 -9.88 -8.51
N TYR A 223 -18.58 -9.06 -9.54
CA TYR A 223 -19.89 -8.90 -10.15
C TYR A 223 -20.35 -10.20 -10.84
N GLN A 224 -19.47 -10.85 -11.59
CA GLN A 224 -19.72 -12.13 -12.26
C GLN A 224 -19.95 -13.29 -11.28
N SER A 225 -19.43 -13.18 -10.06
CA SER A 225 -19.63 -14.18 -9.00
C SER A 225 -21.06 -14.20 -8.45
N ARG A 226 -21.89 -13.20 -8.79
CA ARG A 226 -23.29 -13.13 -8.31
C ARG A 226 -24.16 -14.23 -8.91
N GLY A 227 -25.16 -14.66 -8.15
CA GLY A 227 -26.09 -15.71 -8.56
C GLY A 227 -25.51 -17.10 -8.31
N ASP A 228 -25.43 -17.92 -9.36
CA ASP A 228 -25.17 -19.35 -9.28
C ASP A 228 -23.89 -19.72 -8.51
N GLN A 229 -22.77 -18.99 -8.71
CA GLN A 229 -21.53 -19.27 -7.97
C GLN A 229 -21.70 -19.10 -6.45
N ILE A 230 -22.32 -18.00 -6.00
CA ILE A 230 -22.59 -17.74 -4.58
C ILE A 230 -23.67 -18.69 -4.05
N GLU A 231 -24.68 -19.06 -4.83
CA GLU A 231 -25.69 -20.04 -4.42
C GLU A 231 -25.05 -21.42 -4.18
N ARG A 232 -24.15 -21.84 -5.08
CA ARG A 232 -23.49 -23.14 -5.02
C ARG A 232 -22.40 -23.21 -3.96
N TYR A 233 -21.53 -22.21 -3.85
CA TYR A 233 -20.39 -22.26 -2.92
C TYR A 233 -20.60 -21.44 -1.64
N GLY A 234 -21.66 -20.64 -1.56
CA GLY A 234 -21.96 -19.82 -0.40
C GLY A 234 -20.87 -18.80 -0.11
N TYR A 235 -20.56 -18.61 1.18
CA TYR A 235 -19.46 -17.75 1.62
C TYR A 235 -18.06 -18.24 1.21
N ALA A 236 -17.94 -19.49 0.74
CA ALA A 236 -16.68 -20.03 0.21
C ALA A 236 -16.52 -19.83 -1.30
N ALA A 237 -17.46 -19.14 -1.97
CA ALA A 237 -17.36 -18.84 -3.39
C ALA A 237 -16.01 -18.19 -3.72
N PHE A 238 -15.27 -18.81 -4.64
CA PHE A 238 -13.90 -18.42 -4.94
C PHE A 238 -13.80 -16.98 -5.44
N GLY A 239 -14.80 -16.46 -6.16
CA GLY A 239 -14.81 -15.07 -6.58
C GLY A 239 -14.94 -14.07 -5.43
N LEU A 240 -15.53 -14.45 -4.29
CA LEU A 240 -15.55 -13.60 -3.10
C LEU A 240 -14.14 -13.44 -2.49
N SER A 241 -13.22 -14.38 -2.69
CA SER A 241 -11.85 -14.29 -2.15
C SER A 241 -11.05 -13.09 -2.64
N ILE A 242 -11.54 -12.42 -3.68
CA ILE A 242 -10.96 -11.25 -4.33
C ILE A 242 -11.30 -9.95 -3.57
N VAL A 243 -12.36 -9.94 -2.75
CA VAL A 243 -12.79 -8.76 -1.99
C VAL A 243 -11.66 -8.06 -1.24
N PRO A 244 -10.80 -8.76 -0.46
CA PRO A 244 -9.70 -8.12 0.24
C PRO A 244 -8.67 -7.47 -0.71
N TYR A 245 -8.41 -8.09 -1.87
CA TYR A 245 -7.45 -7.59 -2.85
C TYR A 245 -7.97 -6.33 -3.56
N VAL A 246 -9.26 -6.27 -3.87
CA VAL A 246 -9.91 -5.06 -4.42
C VAL A 246 -9.90 -3.93 -3.38
N PHE A 247 -10.27 -4.24 -2.14
CA PHE A 247 -10.23 -3.28 -1.03
C PHE A 247 -8.82 -2.71 -0.82
N MET A 248 -7.82 -3.58 -0.78
CA MET A 248 -6.43 -3.20 -0.60
C MET A 248 -5.85 -2.42 -1.76
N SER A 249 -6.16 -2.81 -2.98
CA SER A 249 -5.73 -2.07 -4.17
C SER A 249 -6.36 -0.68 -4.21
N THR A 250 -7.58 -0.52 -3.69
CA THR A 250 -8.21 0.79 -3.50
C THR A 250 -7.42 1.66 -2.51
N LEU A 251 -7.07 1.12 -1.34
CA LEU A 251 -6.26 1.85 -0.36
C LEU A 251 -4.88 2.24 -0.93
N ASN A 252 -4.23 1.31 -1.65
CA ASN A 252 -2.94 1.54 -2.29
C ASN A 252 -3.02 2.62 -3.37
N LEU A 253 -4.06 2.60 -4.21
CA LEU A 253 -4.28 3.63 -5.22
C LEU A 253 -4.47 5.01 -4.58
N LEU A 254 -5.30 5.09 -3.53
CA LEU A 254 -5.49 6.35 -2.80
C LEU A 254 -4.17 6.86 -2.20
N ALA A 255 -3.37 5.96 -1.61
CA ALA A 255 -2.04 6.31 -1.08
C ALA A 255 -1.11 6.86 -2.17
N ALA A 256 -1.06 6.19 -3.33
CA ALA A 256 -0.24 6.60 -4.47
C ALA A 256 -0.67 7.94 -5.10
N LEU A 257 -1.97 8.27 -5.05
CA LEU A 257 -2.49 9.54 -5.55
C LEU A 257 -2.18 10.73 -4.63
N VAL A 258 -2.04 10.50 -3.33
CA VAL A 258 -1.86 11.59 -2.36
C VAL A 258 -0.42 11.81 -1.92
N SER A 259 0.47 10.81 -2.04
CA SER A 259 1.85 10.86 -1.55
C SER A 259 2.88 10.47 -2.62
N PRO A 260 3.97 11.24 -2.77
CA PRO A 260 5.12 10.79 -3.54
C PRO A 260 5.89 9.67 -2.83
N GLU A 261 6.59 8.86 -3.62
CA GLU A 261 7.57 7.88 -3.14
C GLU A 261 8.99 8.47 -3.17
N TYR A 262 9.80 8.09 -2.17
CA TYR A 262 11.19 8.52 -2.04
C TYR A 262 12.11 7.29 -1.91
N PRO A 263 13.16 7.18 -2.76
CA PRO A 263 14.05 6.01 -2.77
C PRO A 263 15.02 5.96 -1.59
N ALA A 264 15.16 7.07 -0.86
CA ALA A 264 16.05 7.20 0.29
C ALA A 264 15.43 8.13 1.35
N MET A 265 15.96 8.03 2.57
CA MET A 265 15.75 8.99 3.64
C MET A 265 16.77 10.14 3.51
N TYR A 266 16.35 11.37 3.78
CA TYR A 266 17.17 12.57 3.66
C TYR A 266 17.48 13.16 5.04
N LEU A 267 18.73 13.56 5.25
CA LEU A 267 19.19 14.05 6.54
C LEU A 267 18.85 15.53 6.75
N ALA A 268 18.23 15.83 7.89
CA ALA A 268 18.09 17.17 8.42
C ALA A 268 18.99 17.34 9.66
N LEU A 269 19.70 18.45 9.75
CA LEU A 269 20.67 18.73 10.79
C LEU A 269 19.97 19.14 12.08
N SER A 270 20.26 18.42 13.16
CA SER A 270 19.88 18.78 14.53
C SER A 270 21.05 19.40 15.29
N PRO A 271 20.79 20.04 16.44
CA PRO A 271 21.84 20.46 17.37
C PRO A 271 22.78 19.32 17.81
N ASP A 272 22.29 18.08 17.85
CA ASP A 272 23.08 16.91 18.23
C ASP A 272 24.13 16.51 17.20
N VAL A 273 24.01 16.97 15.94
CA VAL A 273 24.95 16.62 14.87
C VAL A 273 26.35 17.14 15.17
N GLU A 274 26.50 18.34 15.74
CA GLU A 274 27.81 18.89 16.09
C GLU A 274 28.51 18.03 17.14
N SER A 275 27.76 17.62 18.17
CA SER A 275 28.26 16.70 19.20
C SER A 275 28.63 15.34 18.64
N ALA A 276 27.86 14.84 17.66
CA ALA A 276 28.16 13.58 16.99
C ALA A 276 29.42 13.69 16.12
N ILE A 277 29.60 14.79 15.37
CA ILE A 277 30.84 15.04 14.59
C ILE A 277 32.06 15.10 15.50
N ALA A 278 31.95 15.75 16.66
CA ALA A 278 33.03 15.81 17.65
C ALA A 278 33.44 14.42 18.17
N GLN A 279 32.55 13.42 18.08
CA GLN A 279 32.81 12.02 18.43
C GLN A 279 33.17 11.13 17.22
N GLY A 280 33.53 11.76 16.09
CA GLY A 280 33.94 11.05 14.87
C GLY A 280 32.79 10.69 13.92
N GLY A 281 31.59 11.22 14.14
CA GLY A 281 30.46 11.03 13.22
C GLY A 281 30.64 11.75 11.89
N ILE A 282 30.10 11.17 10.81
CA ILE A 282 30.16 11.72 9.45
C ILE A 282 28.73 11.91 8.95
N PHE A 283 28.42 13.09 8.42
CA PHE A 283 27.05 13.46 8.00
C PHE A 283 27.06 14.28 6.70
N GLU A 284 27.03 13.59 5.57
CA GLU A 284 27.04 14.18 4.23
C GLU A 284 25.66 14.09 3.56
N GLY A 285 25.36 15.01 2.63
CA GLY A 285 24.09 14.99 1.89
C GLY A 285 22.88 15.52 2.67
N ALA A 286 23.11 16.33 3.70
CA ALA A 286 22.02 17.00 4.42
C ALA A 286 21.28 18.01 3.55
N VAL A 287 19.96 18.08 3.71
CA VAL A 287 19.06 18.90 2.87
C VAL A 287 18.39 20.05 3.64
N ALA A 288 18.39 19.98 4.96
CA ALA A 288 17.77 20.97 5.84
C ALA A 288 18.46 21.02 7.21
N THR A 289 18.16 22.06 7.98
CA THR A 289 18.47 22.19 9.41
C THR A 289 17.17 22.35 10.18
N ILE A 290 17.08 21.76 11.38
CA ILE A 290 15.93 21.89 12.26
C ILE A 290 15.90 23.31 12.84
N ASP A 291 14.75 23.97 12.76
CA ASP A 291 14.60 25.31 13.31
C ASP A 291 14.16 25.26 14.77
N THR A 292 15.13 25.20 15.68
CA THR A 292 14.86 25.17 17.12
C THR A 292 14.33 26.49 17.68
N GLY A 293 14.39 27.58 16.90
CA GLY A 293 13.92 28.91 17.29
C GLY A 293 12.51 29.25 16.80
N ALA A 294 11.83 28.32 16.13
CA ALA A 294 10.48 28.55 15.61
C ALA A 294 9.50 28.90 16.73
N THR A 295 8.73 29.96 16.54
CA THR A 295 7.75 30.45 17.52
C THR A 295 6.54 29.52 17.63
N ASP A 296 5.83 29.55 18.76
CA ASP A 296 4.56 28.81 18.96
C ASP A 296 3.54 29.10 17.83
N GLU A 297 3.55 30.30 17.25
CA GLU A 297 2.73 30.68 16.09
C GLU A 297 3.14 29.94 14.80
N GLU A 298 4.44 29.80 14.52
CA GLU A 298 5.01 29.07 13.38
C GLU A 298 4.90 27.55 13.52
N LEU A 299 4.91 27.04 14.75
CA LEU A 299 4.59 25.65 15.11
C LEU A 299 3.09 25.30 14.91
N GLY A 300 2.28 26.26 14.41
CA GLY A 300 0.85 26.08 14.15
C GLY A 300 -0.03 26.12 15.40
N THR A 301 0.45 26.72 16.49
CA THR A 301 -0.26 26.75 17.79
C THR A 301 -0.92 28.11 18.10
N GLY A 302 -0.80 29.08 17.18
CA GLY A 302 -1.43 30.39 17.25
C GLY A 302 -2.88 30.42 16.73
N ARG A 303 -3.83 30.74 17.62
CA ARG A 303 -5.24 31.15 17.42
C ARG A 303 -6.22 30.22 16.69
N ASN A 304 -5.77 29.25 15.91
CA ASN A 304 -6.60 28.16 15.38
C ASN A 304 -6.26 26.84 16.08
N ASN A 305 -6.32 26.82 17.42
CA ASN A 305 -6.28 25.58 18.17
C ASN A 305 -7.42 24.69 17.65
N PRO A 306 -7.15 23.54 17.02
CA PRO A 306 -8.20 22.54 16.97
C PRO A 306 -8.35 22.04 18.43
N PRO A 307 -9.59 21.85 18.92
CA PRO A 307 -9.87 21.57 20.33
C PRO A 307 -9.05 20.39 20.85
N ALA A 308 -8.84 20.27 22.16
CA ALA A 308 -8.00 19.24 22.79
C ALA A 308 -8.29 17.77 22.31
N SER A 309 -9.48 17.51 21.76
CA SER A 309 -9.83 16.28 21.04
C SER A 309 -8.99 15.99 19.79
N THR A 310 -8.44 17.03 19.15
CA THR A 310 -7.63 17.01 17.93
C THR A 310 -6.13 16.91 18.21
N ARG A 311 -5.66 17.25 19.42
CA ARG A 311 -4.27 16.98 19.86
C ARG A 311 -3.98 15.48 19.93
N LYS A 312 -5.00 14.67 20.24
CA LYS A 312 -4.91 13.20 20.16
C LYS A 312 -4.69 12.71 18.71
N ILE A 313 -5.06 13.48 17.68
CA ILE A 313 -5.04 13.04 16.27
C ILE A 313 -3.64 13.11 15.65
N TYR A 314 -2.72 13.94 16.17
CA TYR A 314 -1.34 14.00 15.66
C TYR A 314 -0.45 12.87 16.20
N LEU A 315 -0.70 12.42 17.45
CA LEU A 315 -0.07 11.23 18.03
C LEU A 315 -0.51 9.92 17.35
N TYR A 316 -1.63 9.92 16.61
CA TYR A 316 -2.10 8.77 15.83
C TYR A 316 -1.26 8.51 14.56
N ARG A 317 -0.53 9.51 14.06
CA ARG A 317 -0.05 9.52 12.66
C ARG A 317 1.24 8.73 12.35
N LEU A 318 1.96 8.21 13.35
CA LEU A 318 3.33 7.70 13.10
C LEU A 318 3.69 6.37 13.75
N SER A 319 2.72 5.69 14.34
CA SER A 319 2.87 4.28 14.72
C SER A 319 1.47 3.70 14.79
N ILE A 320 1.32 2.39 14.64
CA ILE A 320 0.02 1.74 14.84
C ILE A 320 -0.59 2.29 16.14
N PRO A 321 -1.78 2.92 16.07
CA PRO A 321 -2.31 3.71 17.17
C PRO A 321 -2.29 2.89 18.45
N ARG A 322 -1.43 3.26 19.41
CA ARG A 322 -1.40 2.60 20.72
C ARG A 322 -2.69 2.85 21.51
N THR A 323 -3.42 3.90 21.18
CA THR A 323 -4.77 4.20 21.68
C THR A 323 -5.77 3.15 21.24
N SER A 324 -6.61 2.68 22.17
CA SER A 324 -7.64 1.67 21.91
C SER A 324 -8.51 1.99 20.69
N LEU A 325 -8.88 3.26 20.49
CA LEU A 325 -9.72 3.68 19.37
C LEU A 325 -9.05 3.47 18.00
N GLY A 326 -7.77 3.79 17.83
CA GLY A 326 -7.11 3.54 16.54
C GLY A 326 -6.82 2.07 16.28
N LYS A 327 -6.54 1.25 17.31
CA LYS A 327 -6.50 -0.21 17.14
C LYS A 327 -7.86 -0.72 16.68
N LEU A 328 -8.94 -0.22 17.27
CA LEU A 328 -10.31 -0.56 16.86
C LEU A 328 -10.60 -0.11 15.41
N LEU A 329 -10.08 1.04 14.96
CA LEU A 329 -10.20 1.48 13.57
C LEU A 329 -9.42 0.59 12.59
N LEU A 330 -8.20 0.17 12.95
CA LEU A 330 -7.42 -0.77 12.13
C LEU A 330 -8.04 -2.17 12.09
N ILE A 331 -8.53 -2.66 13.23
CA ILE A 331 -9.35 -3.87 13.30
C ILE A 331 -10.55 -3.69 12.38
N GLY A 332 -11.35 -2.63 12.57
CA GLY A 332 -12.52 -2.33 11.76
C GLY A 332 -12.22 -2.33 10.26
N ALA A 333 -11.18 -1.61 9.83
CA ALA A 333 -10.73 -1.55 8.44
C ALA A 333 -10.34 -2.95 7.90
N SER A 334 -9.66 -3.76 8.71
CA SER A 334 -9.25 -5.12 8.32
C SER A 334 -10.43 -6.09 8.21
N PHE A 335 -11.55 -5.79 8.87
CA PHE A 335 -12.79 -6.57 8.81
C PHE A 335 -13.81 -6.04 7.78
N VAL A 336 -13.56 -4.90 7.11
CA VAL A 336 -14.43 -4.42 6.01
C VAL A 336 -14.64 -5.47 4.92
N PRO A 337 -13.60 -6.22 4.47
CA PRO A 337 -13.80 -7.32 3.55
C PRO A 337 -14.84 -8.32 4.04
N PHE A 338 -14.81 -8.70 5.34
CA PHE A 338 -15.77 -9.64 5.94
C PHE A 338 -17.20 -9.14 5.91
N SER A 339 -17.43 -7.83 6.09
CA SER A 339 -18.76 -7.25 5.95
C SER A 339 -19.27 -7.37 4.51
N ILE A 340 -18.40 -7.19 3.51
CA ILE A 340 -18.74 -7.38 2.08
C ILE A 340 -19.01 -8.87 1.79
N PHE A 341 -18.17 -9.78 2.27
CA PHE A 341 -18.39 -11.23 2.20
C PHE A 341 -19.75 -11.62 2.76
N GLY A 342 -20.05 -11.15 3.97
CA GLY A 342 -21.31 -11.42 4.66
C GLY A 342 -22.52 -10.85 3.92
N GLY A 343 -22.42 -9.62 3.43
CA GLY A 343 -23.49 -8.97 2.67
C GLY A 343 -23.80 -9.67 1.35
N LEU A 344 -22.78 -10.13 0.62
CA LEU A 344 -22.97 -10.79 -0.69
C LEU A 344 -23.45 -12.24 -0.57
N SER A 345 -22.96 -12.99 0.42
CA SER A 345 -23.28 -14.41 0.60
C SER A 345 -24.46 -14.68 1.56
N GLY A 346 -24.77 -13.71 2.43
CA GLY A 346 -25.63 -13.92 3.60
C GLY A 346 -25.03 -14.89 4.61
N PHE A 347 -23.71 -15.14 4.58
CA PHE A 347 -23.02 -16.20 5.32
C PHE A 347 -23.65 -17.59 5.18
N ARG A 348 -24.34 -17.85 4.06
CA ARG A 348 -24.87 -19.17 3.74
C ARG A 348 -23.72 -20.06 3.26
N SER A 349 -23.73 -21.33 3.64
CA SER A 349 -22.69 -22.29 3.22
C SER A 349 -22.82 -22.72 1.76
N GLY A 350 -24.02 -22.63 1.19
CA GLY A 350 -24.33 -23.28 -0.08
C GLY A 350 -24.07 -24.79 -0.02
N ASN A 351 -23.69 -25.35 -1.16
CA ASN A 351 -23.28 -26.75 -1.36
C ASN A 351 -21.76 -26.93 -1.31
N SER A 352 -20.99 -25.96 -0.81
CA SER A 352 -19.55 -26.10 -0.65
C SER A 352 -19.19 -27.26 0.29
N THR A 353 -17.97 -27.76 0.20
CA THR A 353 -17.44 -28.76 1.15
C THR A 353 -16.92 -28.11 2.43
N HIS A 354 -16.77 -28.89 3.49
CA HIS A 354 -16.13 -28.40 4.72
C HIS A 354 -14.69 -27.93 4.47
N THR A 355 -13.96 -28.61 3.58
CA THR A 355 -12.58 -28.27 3.21
C THR A 355 -12.51 -26.94 2.48
N GLN A 356 -13.40 -26.72 1.49
CA GLN A 356 -13.51 -25.43 0.79
C GLN A 356 -13.75 -24.30 1.79
N ARG A 357 -14.75 -24.44 2.67
CA ARG A 357 -15.04 -23.43 3.69
C ARG A 357 -13.89 -23.23 4.67
N GLY A 358 -13.26 -24.30 5.13
CA GLY A 358 -12.16 -24.25 6.10
C GLY A 358 -10.97 -23.46 5.59
N PHE A 359 -10.46 -23.80 4.40
CA PHE A 359 -9.32 -23.08 3.82
C PHE A 359 -9.68 -21.66 3.39
N MET A 360 -10.83 -21.46 2.75
CA MET A 360 -11.24 -20.12 2.31
C MET A 360 -11.42 -19.17 3.50
N MET A 361 -12.10 -19.60 4.57
CA MET A 361 -12.33 -18.75 5.74
C MET A 361 -11.06 -18.54 6.57
N SER A 362 -10.25 -19.59 6.79
CA SER A 362 -8.99 -19.45 7.52
C SER A 362 -8.03 -18.50 6.80
N TRP A 363 -7.94 -18.58 5.47
CA TRP A 363 -7.13 -17.66 4.68
C TRP A 363 -7.54 -16.19 4.90
N GLN A 364 -8.84 -15.91 4.86
CA GLN A 364 -9.35 -14.55 5.08
C GLN A 364 -9.09 -14.05 6.51
N VAL A 365 -9.33 -14.90 7.51
CA VAL A 365 -9.16 -14.52 8.93
C VAL A 365 -7.70 -14.23 9.22
N VAL A 366 -6.82 -15.11 8.76
CA VAL A 366 -5.38 -14.97 8.89
C VAL A 366 -4.88 -13.69 8.21
N GLY A 367 -5.37 -13.41 7.00
CA GLY A 367 -5.07 -12.16 6.31
C GLY A 367 -5.47 -10.93 7.11
N ALA A 368 -6.69 -10.89 7.66
CA ALA A 368 -7.20 -9.75 8.42
C ALA A 368 -6.46 -9.48 9.74
N VAL A 369 -5.91 -10.51 10.39
CA VAL A 369 -5.15 -10.36 11.64
C VAL A 369 -3.64 -10.25 11.44
N TYR A 370 -3.14 -10.38 10.20
CA TYR A 370 -1.71 -10.39 9.90
C TYR A 370 -0.97 -9.15 10.45
N TRP A 371 -1.59 -7.97 10.38
CA TRP A 371 -0.96 -6.74 10.87
C TRP A 371 -0.67 -6.77 12.38
N ILE A 372 -1.49 -7.48 13.17
CA ILE A 372 -1.25 -7.66 14.61
C ILE A 372 0.05 -8.46 14.81
N GLN A 373 0.21 -9.52 14.02
CA GLN A 373 1.41 -10.36 14.08
C GLN A 373 2.66 -9.61 13.59
N ALA A 374 2.54 -8.80 12.54
CA ALA A 374 3.63 -7.97 12.03
C ALA A 374 4.11 -6.95 13.07
N GLU A 375 3.23 -6.43 13.92
CA GLU A 375 3.62 -5.59 15.05
C GLU A 375 4.24 -6.37 16.20
N LEU A 376 3.73 -7.56 16.52
CA LEU A 376 4.33 -8.42 17.54
C LEU A 376 5.75 -8.83 17.14
N ALA A 377 5.98 -9.16 15.87
CA ALA A 377 7.29 -9.55 15.35
C ALA A 377 8.38 -8.49 15.60
N LYS A 378 8.04 -7.19 15.63
CA LYS A 378 9.01 -6.12 15.91
C LYS A 378 9.63 -6.19 17.30
N TYR A 379 8.96 -6.82 18.27
CA TYR A 379 9.51 -7.01 19.62
C TYR A 379 10.52 -8.16 19.68
N TYR A 380 10.57 -9.02 18.67
CA TYR A 380 11.37 -10.23 18.64
C TYR A 380 12.53 -10.19 17.64
N ILE A 381 12.56 -9.20 16.74
CA ILE A 381 13.48 -9.18 15.58
C ILE A 381 14.96 -8.94 15.94
N ASP A 382 15.26 -8.39 17.11
CA ASP A 382 16.65 -8.14 17.56
C ASP A 382 17.19 -9.27 18.47
N ASP A 383 16.42 -10.34 18.71
CA ASP A 383 16.80 -11.48 19.55
C ASP A 383 17.09 -12.72 18.68
N GLU A 384 18.33 -13.19 18.64
CA GLU A 384 18.74 -14.41 17.91
C GLU A 384 18.37 -15.71 18.68
N SER A 385 17.56 -15.62 19.73
CA SER A 385 17.15 -16.79 20.48
C SER A 385 16.37 -17.80 19.63
N TRP A 386 16.55 -19.08 19.93
CA TRP A 386 15.84 -20.18 19.29
C TRP A 386 14.31 -20.02 19.35
N LEU A 387 13.78 -19.31 20.35
CA LEU A 387 12.36 -18.97 20.49
C LEU A 387 11.87 -18.08 19.34
N VAL A 388 12.68 -17.13 18.87
CA VAL A 388 12.34 -16.25 17.74
C VAL A 388 12.32 -17.04 16.44
N LEU A 389 13.25 -17.97 16.25
CA LEU A 389 13.25 -18.88 15.09
C LEU A 389 12.00 -19.78 15.08
N TRP A 390 11.60 -20.32 16.23
CA TRP A 390 10.36 -21.10 16.35
C TRP A 390 9.12 -20.25 16.12
N ALA A 391 9.06 -19.03 16.68
CA ALA A 391 7.96 -18.11 16.46
C ALA A 391 7.84 -17.74 14.97
N ALA A 392 8.96 -17.46 14.30
CA ALA A 392 9.00 -17.20 12.86
C ALA A 392 8.55 -18.42 12.04
N LEU A 393 8.97 -19.64 12.41
CA LEU A 393 8.55 -20.87 11.73
C LEU A 393 7.05 -21.13 11.89
N VAL A 394 6.54 -21.04 13.13
CA VAL A 394 5.11 -21.16 13.43
C VAL A 394 4.33 -20.11 12.66
N GLN A 395 4.85 -18.88 12.58
CA GLN A 395 4.23 -17.82 11.79
C GLN A 395 4.19 -18.16 10.30
N VAL A 396 5.29 -18.63 9.70
CA VAL A 396 5.29 -19.05 8.29
C VAL A 396 4.28 -20.18 8.04
N ILE A 397 4.17 -21.14 8.94
CA ILE A 397 3.23 -22.28 8.80
C ILE A 397 1.79 -21.83 8.97
N CYS A 398 1.48 -21.11 10.05
CA CYS A 398 0.12 -20.63 10.35
C CYS A 398 -0.39 -19.62 9.31
N LEU A 399 0.52 -18.88 8.67
CA LEU A 399 0.17 -17.94 7.60
C LEU A 399 0.12 -18.59 6.22
N GLY A 400 1.11 -19.42 5.92
CA GLY A 400 1.31 -20.02 4.61
C GLY A 400 0.29 -21.12 4.31
N ALA A 401 -0.01 -22.00 5.28
CA ALA A 401 -0.89 -23.14 5.03
C ALA A 401 -2.32 -22.72 4.64
N PRO A 402 -2.98 -21.78 5.33
CA PRO A 402 -4.29 -21.27 4.90
C PRO A 402 -4.27 -20.62 3.53
N ALA A 403 -3.22 -19.85 3.21
CA ALA A 403 -3.13 -19.16 1.92
C ALA A 403 -2.89 -20.12 0.75
N VAL A 404 -1.95 -21.06 0.89
CA VAL A 404 -1.70 -22.09 -0.12
C VAL A 404 -2.96 -22.95 -0.31
N GLY A 405 -3.56 -23.40 0.79
CA GLY A 405 -4.80 -24.17 0.73
C GLY A 405 -5.96 -23.38 0.11
N GLY A 406 -6.08 -22.09 0.42
CA GLY A 406 -7.07 -21.19 -0.17
C GLY A 406 -6.88 -21.03 -1.68
N MET A 407 -5.66 -20.80 -2.16
CA MET A 407 -5.35 -20.73 -3.60
C MET A 407 -5.64 -22.06 -4.30
N VAL A 408 -5.34 -23.20 -3.68
CA VAL A 408 -5.69 -24.52 -4.21
C VAL A 408 -7.20 -24.69 -4.31
N MET A 409 -7.96 -24.30 -3.27
CA MET A 409 -9.43 -24.35 -3.30
C MET A 409 -10.00 -23.45 -4.39
N VAL A 410 -9.45 -22.25 -4.59
CA VAL A 410 -9.83 -21.35 -5.70
C VAL A 410 -9.63 -22.03 -7.04
N GLY A 411 -8.46 -22.64 -7.28
CA GLY A 411 -8.19 -23.34 -8.53
C GLY A 411 -9.11 -24.55 -8.76
N GLN A 412 -9.38 -25.33 -7.70
CA GLN A 412 -10.31 -26.46 -7.77
C GLN A 412 -11.74 -26.01 -8.08
N MET A 413 -12.24 -25.00 -7.36
CA MET A 413 -13.58 -24.47 -7.59
C MET A 413 -13.70 -23.80 -8.96
N LEU A 414 -12.68 -23.09 -9.43
CA LEU A 414 -12.67 -22.52 -10.78
C LEU A 414 -12.74 -23.61 -11.85
N ARG A 415 -12.00 -24.71 -11.67
CA ARG A 415 -12.03 -25.88 -12.56
C ARG A 415 -13.41 -26.56 -12.59
N GLU A 416 -14.04 -26.73 -11.44
CA GLU A 416 -15.36 -27.36 -11.29
C GLU A 416 -16.49 -26.47 -11.79
N TYR A 417 -16.37 -25.15 -11.61
CA TYR A 417 -17.39 -24.16 -11.96
C TYR A 417 -17.34 -23.78 -13.44
N GLY A 418 -16.14 -23.61 -13.99
CA GLY A 418 -15.96 -23.12 -15.35
C GLY A 418 -16.21 -21.62 -15.52
N VAL A 419 -16.17 -21.17 -16.77
CA VAL A 419 -16.42 -19.78 -17.16
C VAL A 419 -17.84 -19.66 -17.66
N CYS A 420 -18.69 -19.01 -16.87
CA CYS A 420 -20.12 -18.93 -17.11
C CYS A 420 -20.54 -17.62 -17.77
N THR A 421 -21.40 -17.71 -18.77
CA THR A 421 -22.07 -16.58 -19.43
C THR A 421 -23.57 -16.79 -19.37
N ARG A 422 -24.33 -15.74 -19.06
CA ARG A 422 -25.79 -15.77 -19.15
C ARG A 422 -26.25 -15.45 -20.57
N ILE A 423 -27.21 -16.22 -21.06
CA ILE A 423 -27.81 -16.03 -22.37
C ILE A 423 -29.18 -15.38 -22.15
N ASP A 424 -29.33 -14.12 -22.53
CA ASP A 424 -30.63 -13.45 -22.55
C ASP A 424 -31.46 -13.99 -23.73
N VAL A 425 -32.30 -14.99 -23.48
CA VAL A 425 -33.17 -15.59 -24.50
C VAL A 425 -34.38 -14.68 -24.85
N GLY A 426 -34.46 -13.47 -24.28
CA GLY A 426 -35.70 -12.71 -24.18
C GLY A 426 -35.87 -11.42 -25.01
N ASP A 427 -34.85 -10.83 -25.63
CA ASP A 427 -35.04 -9.51 -26.26
C ASP A 427 -34.14 -9.28 -27.48
N ARG A 428 -34.71 -9.43 -28.69
CA ARG A 428 -34.05 -9.14 -29.97
C ARG A 428 -33.77 -7.64 -30.20
N THR A 429 -34.12 -6.77 -29.25
CA THR A 429 -33.94 -5.30 -29.39
C THR A 429 -32.72 -4.75 -28.66
N LYS A 430 -32.02 -5.56 -27.86
CA LYS A 430 -30.77 -5.15 -27.21
C LYS A 430 -29.58 -5.70 -28.00
N PRO A 431 -28.63 -4.87 -28.44
CA PRO A 431 -27.41 -5.37 -29.05
C PRO A 431 -26.73 -6.34 -28.08
N PHE A 432 -26.23 -7.46 -28.60
CA PHE A 432 -25.33 -8.38 -27.90
C PHE A 432 -24.28 -7.52 -27.21
N ASN A 433 -24.37 -7.41 -25.88
CA ASN A 433 -23.39 -6.65 -25.13
C ASN A 433 -22.14 -7.51 -25.16
N HIS A 434 -21.26 -7.21 -26.12
CA HIS A 434 -19.99 -7.87 -26.26
C HIS A 434 -19.33 -7.80 -24.89
N GLN A 435 -19.12 -8.97 -24.31
CA GLN A 435 -18.32 -9.17 -23.12
C GLN A 435 -17.05 -8.35 -23.35
N ILE A 436 -16.89 -7.28 -22.56
CA ILE A 436 -15.72 -6.41 -22.64
C ILE A 436 -14.55 -7.33 -22.34
N ASP A 437 -13.83 -7.73 -23.38
CA ASP A 437 -12.67 -8.58 -23.27
C ASP A 437 -11.60 -7.70 -22.64
N LEU A 438 -11.60 -7.69 -21.30
CA LEU A 438 -10.77 -6.83 -20.48
C LEU A 438 -9.29 -7.01 -20.86
N PHE A 439 -8.92 -8.18 -21.40
CA PHE A 439 -7.59 -8.47 -21.93
C PHE A 439 -7.25 -7.78 -23.24
N ASP A 440 -8.20 -7.56 -24.15
CA ASP A 440 -7.94 -6.75 -25.35
C ASP A 440 -7.76 -5.28 -24.97
N ASN A 441 -8.54 -4.78 -24.03
CA ASN A 441 -8.39 -3.42 -23.49
C ASN A 441 -7.12 -3.26 -22.64
N ILE A 442 -6.75 -4.26 -21.83
CA ILE A 442 -5.50 -4.27 -21.05
C ILE A 442 -4.29 -4.40 -21.98
N ARG A 443 -4.35 -5.21 -23.05
CA ARG A 443 -3.30 -5.25 -24.08
C ARG A 443 -3.13 -3.89 -24.75
N VAL A 444 -4.22 -3.24 -25.12
CA VAL A 444 -4.20 -1.89 -25.71
C VAL A 444 -3.65 -0.85 -24.72
N LEU A 445 -4.01 -0.93 -23.44
CA LEU A 445 -3.49 -0.04 -22.38
C LEU A 445 -2.00 -0.28 -22.09
N LEU A 446 -1.56 -1.54 -22.04
CA LEU A 446 -0.16 -1.91 -21.83
C LEU A 446 0.70 -1.53 -23.05
N LEU A 447 0.23 -1.77 -24.28
CA LEU A 447 0.88 -1.31 -25.52
C LEU A 447 0.90 0.23 -25.63
N ALA A 448 -0.15 0.93 -25.19
CA ALA A 448 -0.16 2.39 -25.17
C ALA A 448 0.83 2.97 -24.15
N CYS A 449 1.02 2.30 -23.01
CA CYS A 449 2.03 2.65 -22.01
C CYS A 449 3.46 2.37 -22.50
N GLU A 450 3.70 1.27 -23.19
CA GLU A 450 5.03 0.90 -23.70
C GLU A 450 5.53 1.87 -24.80
N VAL A 451 4.62 2.54 -25.52
CA VAL A 451 4.96 3.39 -26.68
C VAL A 451 4.81 4.90 -26.39
N ASN A 452 4.42 5.33 -25.18
CA ASN A 452 4.27 6.75 -24.79
C ASN A 452 3.39 7.59 -25.77
N ARG A 453 2.37 6.97 -26.38
CA ARG A 453 1.53 7.55 -27.45
C ARG A 453 0.18 8.03 -26.90
N TRP A 454 0.20 9.11 -26.12
CA TRP A 454 -0.98 9.73 -25.49
C TRP A 454 -2.14 10.11 -26.44
N LYS A 455 -1.87 10.30 -27.74
CA LYS A 455 -2.90 10.63 -28.74
C LYS A 455 -3.88 9.48 -29.01
N ILE A 456 -3.49 8.23 -28.74
CA ILE A 456 -4.35 7.05 -28.93
C ILE A 456 -5.33 6.91 -27.75
N LEU A 457 -4.83 7.11 -26.52
CA LEU A 457 -5.65 7.06 -25.31
C LEU A 457 -6.76 8.13 -25.32
N LYS A 458 -6.45 9.34 -25.81
CA LYS A 458 -7.41 10.43 -25.92
C LYS A 458 -8.55 10.13 -26.91
N ARG A 459 -8.25 9.46 -28.03
CA ARG A 459 -9.27 9.05 -29.02
C ARG A 459 -10.17 7.93 -28.51
N LEU A 460 -9.67 7.03 -27.66
CA LEU A 460 -10.46 5.95 -27.07
C LEU A 460 -11.43 6.47 -26.00
N VAL A 461 -10.97 7.41 -25.16
CA VAL A 461 -11.82 8.06 -24.15
C VAL A 461 -12.89 8.96 -24.81
N GLU A 462 -12.58 9.58 -25.95
CA GLU A 462 -13.56 10.39 -26.71
C GLU A 462 -14.59 9.55 -27.48
N PHE A 463 -14.35 8.26 -27.71
CA PHE A 463 -15.28 7.39 -28.46
C PHE A 463 -16.38 6.74 -27.59
N GLU A 464 -16.24 6.77 -26.26
CA GLU A 464 -17.19 6.14 -25.32
C GLU A 464 -18.36 7.05 -24.88
N TYR A 465 -18.48 8.27 -25.43
CA TYR A 465 -19.46 9.27 -25.00
C TYR A 465 -20.37 9.86 -26.09
N ASP A 466 -20.53 9.22 -27.26
CA ASP A 466 -21.54 9.66 -28.25
C ASP A 466 -22.70 8.65 -28.37
N PHE A 467 -23.72 8.84 -27.52
CA PHE A 467 -25.03 8.21 -27.66
C PHE A 467 -25.98 9.16 -28.39
N SER A 468 -25.81 9.31 -29.71
CA SER A 468 -26.94 9.62 -30.61
C SER A 468 -26.56 9.34 -32.06
N VAL A 469 -27.25 8.40 -32.72
CA VAL A 469 -27.84 8.54 -34.07
C VAL A 469 -28.59 7.25 -34.43
N ARG A 470 -29.80 7.45 -34.96
CA ARG A 470 -30.81 6.48 -35.39
C ARG A 470 -30.42 5.69 -36.67
N PRO A 471 -31.16 4.61 -37.02
CA PRO A 471 -30.73 3.64 -38.01
C PRO A 471 -31.01 4.11 -39.44
N THR A 472 -30.12 3.77 -40.37
CA THR A 472 -30.49 3.66 -41.80
C THR A 472 -30.46 2.20 -42.19
N CYS A 473 -31.66 1.70 -42.51
CA CYS A 473 -31.93 0.41 -43.09
C CYS A 473 -31.82 0.54 -44.63
N GLY A 474 -31.26 -0.47 -45.29
CA GLY A 474 -31.45 -0.74 -46.72
C GLY A 474 -30.40 -0.16 -47.67
N LYS A 475 -29.59 -1.05 -48.27
CA LYS A 475 -29.66 -1.35 -49.71
C LYS A 475 -28.79 -2.55 -50.09
N GLU A 476 -29.40 -3.38 -50.93
CA GLU A 476 -28.92 -4.46 -51.78
C GLU A 476 -27.40 -4.57 -52.02
N LEU A 477 -26.87 -5.78 -51.78
CA LEU A 477 -25.74 -6.29 -52.55
C LEU A 477 -26.31 -6.90 -53.84
N GLU A 478 -26.04 -6.25 -54.97
CA GLU A 478 -25.97 -6.92 -56.27
C GLU A 478 -24.54 -7.45 -56.49
N LEU A 479 -24.51 -8.66 -57.07
CA LEU A 479 -23.40 -9.51 -57.54
C LEU A 479 -22.76 -10.47 -56.52
#